data_AF-A0A220VDP9-F1
#
_entry.id   AF-A0A220VDP9-F1
#
_cell.length_a   1.000
_cell.length_b   1.000
_cell.length_c   1.000
_cell.angle_alpha   90.00
_cell.angle_beta   90.00
_cell.angle_gamma   90.00
#
_symmetry.space_group_name_H-M   'P 1'
#
loop_
_entity.id
_entity.type
_entity.pdbx_description
1 polymer ?
#
loop_
_entity_poly.entity_id
_entity_poly.type
_entity_poly.pdbx_seq_one_letter_code
_entity_poly.pdbx_strand_id
1 'polypeptide(L)'
;MIEPELKKRLNIAIIVSDYADELEVITLCSIFRLAKSSVKLLHNGPTKRESFTGLYGNKVQVDSHLLELLNEGFDLVCVPGGGFFLNILLQILHHKSF
;
A
#
# COMPACT_ATOMS: atom_id res chain seq x y z
N MET A 1 -23.28 30.06 7.46
CA MET A 1 -23.14 28.60 7.27
C MET A 1 -21.79 28.38 6.63
N ILE A 2 -20.88 27.68 7.30
CA ILE A 2 -19.63 27.24 6.69
C ILE A 2 -19.99 25.94 5.98
N GLU A 3 -19.93 25.91 4.65
CA GLU A 3 -20.02 24.64 3.93
C GLU A 3 -18.88 23.74 4.45
N PRO A 4 -19.17 22.52 4.93
CA PRO A 4 -18.10 21.63 5.33
C PRO A 4 -17.26 21.39 4.08
N GLU A 5 -15.99 21.81 4.11
CA GLU A 5 -15.06 21.54 3.02
C GLU A 5 -15.20 20.07 2.65
N LEU A 6 -15.52 19.81 1.38
CA LEU A 6 -15.65 18.47 0.85
C LEU A 6 -14.32 17.77 1.12
N LYS A 7 -14.25 16.90 2.14
CA LYS A 7 -13.00 16.20 2.47
C LYS A 7 -12.50 15.52 1.20
N LYS A 8 -11.37 16.01 0.68
CA LYS A 8 -10.76 15.47 -0.55
C LYS A 8 -10.59 13.97 -0.36
N ARG A 9 -11.20 13.18 -1.24
CA ARG A 9 -10.96 11.74 -1.27
C ARG A 9 -9.53 11.54 -1.76
N LEU A 10 -8.71 10.88 -0.96
CA LEU A 10 -7.31 10.62 -1.29
C LEU A 10 -7.22 9.29 -2.04
N ASN A 11 -6.27 9.21 -2.96
CA ASN A 11 -5.81 7.96 -3.56
C ASN A 11 -4.56 7.49 -2.81
N ILE A 12 -4.68 6.36 -2.10
CA ILE A 12 -3.66 5.87 -1.18
C ILE A 12 -3.13 4.52 -1.67
N ALA A 13 -1.81 4.40 -1.75
CA ALA A 13 -1.14 3.13 -1.97
C ALA A 13 -0.60 2.60 -0.64
N ILE A 14 -0.87 1.32 -0.36
CA ILE A 14 -0.27 0.60 0.77
C ILE A 14 0.63 -0.48 0.19
N ILE A 15 1.94 -0.34 0.38
CA ILE A 15 2.92 -1.28 -0.15
C ILE A 15 3.12 -2.41 0.85
N VAL A 16 2.98 -3.64 0.40
CA VAL A 16 3.13 -4.83 1.24
C VAL A 16 4.08 -5.84 0.63
N SER A 17 4.68 -6.67 1.47
CA SER A 17 5.45 -7.85 1.07
C SER A 17 5.03 -9.04 1.93
N ASP A 18 5.55 -10.22 1.62
CA ASP A 18 5.49 -11.32 2.60
C ASP A 18 6.10 -10.87 3.93
N TYR A 19 5.51 -11.39 5.00
CA TYR A 19 5.79 -11.10 6.40
C TYR A 19 5.48 -9.67 6.86
N ALA A 20 4.79 -8.85 6.06
CA ALA A 20 4.24 -7.57 6.51
C ALA A 20 3.27 -7.79 7.69
N ASP A 21 3.20 -6.83 8.61
CA ASP A 21 2.25 -6.85 9.72
C ASP A 21 0.82 -6.71 9.18
N GLU A 22 0.10 -7.83 9.07
CA GLU A 22 -1.23 -7.81 8.48
C GLU A 22 -2.25 -7.04 9.32
N LEU A 23 -2.03 -6.87 10.63
CA LEU A 23 -2.93 -6.10 11.48
C LEU A 23 -2.78 -4.60 11.22
N GLU A 24 -1.56 -4.12 11.02
CA GLU A 24 -1.31 -2.74 10.60
C GLU A 24 -1.90 -2.47 9.22
N VAL A 25 -1.69 -3.39 8.26
CA VAL A 25 -2.26 -3.30 6.90
C VAL A 25 -3.79 -3.18 6.95
N ILE A 26 -4.45 -4.08 7.67
CA ILE A 26 -5.93 -4.12 7.77
C ILE A 26 -6.44 -2.85 8.46
N THR A 27 -5.76 -2.39 9.51
CA THR A 27 -6.12 -1.17 10.24
C THR A 27 -6.06 0.05 9.33
N LEU A 28 -4.95 0.25 8.62
CA LEU A 28 -4.80 1.37 7.69
C LEU A 28 -5.85 1.33 6.57
N CYS A 29 -6.07 0.17 5.95
CA CYS A 29 -7.10 -0.01 4.95
C CYS A 29 -8.48 0.39 5.47
N SER A 30 -8.82 -0.06 6.67
CA SER A 30 -10.12 0.18 7.29
C SER A 30 -10.33 1.66 7.58
N ILE A 31 -9.35 2.32 8.20
CA ILE A 31 -9.40 3.75 8.53
C ILE A 31 -9.56 4.61 7.27
N PHE A 32 -8.74 4.37 6.25
CA PHE A 32 -8.79 5.16 5.01
C PHE A 32 -10.08 4.95 4.22
N ARG A 33 -10.58 3.71 4.16
CA ARG A 33 -11.89 3.42 3.53
C ARG A 33 -13.04 4.05 4.29
N LEU A 34 -13.01 4.06 5.64
CA LEU A 34 -13.99 4.77 6.46
C LEU A 34 -13.95 6.29 6.19
N ALA A 35 -12.76 6.83 5.95
CA ALA A 35 -12.56 8.22 5.50
C ALA A 35 -12.93 8.47 4.03
N LYS A 36 -13.54 7.49 3.33
CA LYS A 36 -13.96 7.56 1.92
C LYS A 36 -12.80 7.76 0.93
N SER A 37 -11.58 7.41 1.32
CA SER A 37 -10.41 7.40 0.42
C SER A 37 -10.37 6.12 -0.41
N SER A 38 -9.78 6.21 -1.59
CA SER A 38 -9.43 5.05 -2.41
C SER A 38 -8.14 4.44 -1.87
N VAL A 39 -8.13 3.13 -1.67
CA VAL A 39 -6.97 2.41 -1.10
C VAL A 39 -6.64 1.24 -2.01
N LYS A 40 -5.40 1.18 -2.48
CA LYS A 40 -4.83 0.04 -3.21
C LYS A 40 -3.72 -0.61 -2.40
N LEU A 41 -3.80 -1.92 -2.21
CA LEU A 41 -2.72 -2.75 -1.68
C LEU A 41 -1.85 -3.22 -2.84
N LEU A 42 -0.58 -2.86 -2.81
CA LEU A 42 0.38 -3.16 -3.86
C LEU A 42 1.46 -4.10 -3.32
N HIS A 43 1.58 -5.28 -3.94
CA HIS A 43 2.60 -6.25 -3.54
C HIS A 43 3.96 -5.91 -4.14
N ASN A 44 5.00 -5.88 -3.29
CA ASN A 44 6.39 -5.73 -3.69
C ASN A 44 7.08 -7.08 -3.99
N GLY A 45 6.57 -7.80 -4.99
CA GLY A 45 7.11 -9.10 -5.37
C GLY A 45 8.09 -8.97 -6.54
N PRO A 46 8.88 -10.00 -6.84
CA PRO A 46 9.58 -10.07 -8.13
C PRO A 46 8.61 -10.30 -9.30
N THR A 47 7.40 -10.78 -9.01
CA THR A 47 6.35 -11.09 -9.98
C THR A 47 4.99 -10.62 -9.46
N LYS A 48 4.02 -10.50 -10.36
CA LYS A 48 2.62 -10.24 -9.99
C LYS A 48 2.12 -11.36 -9.07
N ARG A 49 1.48 -10.97 -7.98
CA ARG A 49 0.86 -11.87 -7.01
C ARG A 49 -0.54 -11.39 -6.70
N GLU A 50 -1.41 -12.33 -6.35
CA GLU A 50 -2.78 -12.07 -5.92
C GLU A 50 -2.89 -11.88 -4.41
N SER A 51 -1.87 -12.30 -3.64
CA SER A 51 -1.83 -12.14 -2.18
C SER A 51 -0.41 -12.06 -1.63
N PHE A 52 -0.28 -11.58 -0.40
CA PHE A 52 0.90 -11.78 0.45
C PHE A 52 0.56 -12.68 1.64
N THR A 53 1.57 -13.30 2.24
CA THR A 53 1.43 -13.96 3.55
C THR A 53 1.95 -13.04 4.65
N GLY A 54 1.10 -12.65 5.60
CA GLY A 54 1.44 -11.76 6.70
C GLY A 54 2.33 -12.39 7.76
N LEU A 55 2.83 -11.56 8.69
CA LEU A 55 3.65 -11.92 9.83
C LEU A 55 3.03 -13.03 10.70
N TYR A 56 1.70 -13.05 10.86
CA TYR A 56 0.97 -14.07 11.62
C TYR A 56 0.47 -15.23 10.74
N GLY A 57 0.96 -15.34 9.50
CA GLY A 57 0.70 -16.46 8.59
C GLY A 57 -0.59 -16.34 7.78
N ASN A 58 -1.35 -15.25 7.92
CA ASN A 58 -2.59 -15.05 7.16
C ASN A 58 -2.29 -14.68 5.70
N LYS A 59 -3.08 -15.21 4.76
CA LYS A 59 -3.04 -14.76 3.36
C LYS A 59 -4.00 -13.61 3.14
N VAL A 60 -3.48 -12.49 2.65
CA VAL A 60 -4.27 -11.28 2.38
C VAL A 60 -4.17 -10.93 0.91
N GLN A 61 -5.32 -10.71 0.28
CA GLN A 61 -5.40 -10.35 -1.13
C GLN A 61 -4.81 -8.97 -1.38
N VAL A 62 -4.09 -8.82 -2.49
CA VAL A 62 -3.57 -7.53 -2.96
C VAL A 62 -4.30 -7.13 -4.23
N ASP A 63 -4.37 -5.83 -4.49
CA ASP A 63 -5.03 -5.33 -5.70
C ASP A 63 -4.12 -5.53 -6.90
N SER A 64 -2.82 -5.22 -6.74
CA SER A 64 -1.89 -5.09 -7.87
C SER A 64 -0.41 -5.23 -7.48
N HIS A 65 0.46 -5.13 -8.48
CA HIS A 65 1.92 -5.12 -8.30
C HIS A 65 2.45 -3.71 -8.02
N LEU A 66 3.54 -3.59 -7.25
CA LEU A 66 4.14 -2.30 -6.88
C LEU A 66 4.43 -1.37 -8.07
N LEU A 67 4.82 -1.93 -9.20
CA LEU A 67 5.15 -1.17 -10.41
C LEU A 67 3.98 -0.32 -10.94
N GLU A 68 2.74 -0.57 -10.52
CA GLU A 68 1.62 0.31 -10.84
C GLU A 68 1.75 1.71 -10.22
N LEU A 69 2.57 1.89 -9.17
CA LEU A 69 2.93 3.22 -8.66
C LEU A 69 3.53 4.14 -9.73
N LEU A 70 4.20 3.58 -10.74
CA LEU A 70 4.81 4.37 -11.81
C LEU A 70 3.77 4.90 -12.81
N ASN A 71 2.61 4.26 -12.88
CA ASN A 71 1.55 4.57 -13.85
C ASN A 71 0.38 5.34 -13.23
N GLU A 72 0.24 5.30 -11.90
CA GLU A 72 -0.88 5.89 -11.18
C GLU A 72 -0.41 6.97 -10.18
N GLY A 73 -1.13 8.10 -10.13
CA GLY A 73 -0.90 9.16 -9.16
C GLY A 73 -1.56 8.86 -7.82
N PHE A 74 -0.75 8.71 -6.76
CA PHE A 74 -1.22 8.57 -5.38
C PHE A 74 -0.96 9.85 -4.58
N ASP A 75 -1.90 10.24 -3.72
CA ASP A 75 -1.74 11.36 -2.78
C ASP A 75 -0.89 10.96 -1.56
N LEU A 76 -0.85 9.67 -1.22
CA LEU A 76 -0.09 9.12 -0.09
C LEU A 76 0.36 7.69 -0.38
N VAL A 77 1.58 7.37 0.03
CA VAL A 77 2.12 6.00 0.06
C VAL A 77 2.39 5.62 1.51
N CYS A 78 1.80 4.52 1.96
CA CYS A 78 2.03 3.94 3.27
C CYS A 78 2.84 2.66 3.12
N VAL A 79 3.79 2.46 4.04
CA VAL A 79 4.55 1.21 4.13
C VAL A 79 4.43 0.70 5.57
N PRO A 80 3.56 -0.29 5.81
CA PRO A 80 3.41 -0.92 7.12
C PRO A 80 4.71 -1.58 7.57
N GLY A 81 4.82 -1.78 8.87
CA GLY A 81 5.87 -2.59 9.49
C GLY A 81 5.76 -4.07 9.13
N GLY A 82 6.70 -4.83 9.67
CA GLY A 82 6.91 -6.22 9.25
C GLY A 82 7.58 -6.33 7.87
N GLY A 83 7.95 -7.55 7.50
CA GLY A 83 8.58 -7.84 6.22
C GLY A 83 10.01 -7.32 6.05
N PHE A 84 10.61 -7.68 4.91
CA PHE A 84 11.92 -7.19 4.47
C PHE A 84 11.79 -5.77 3.88
N PHE A 85 11.42 -4.79 4.72
CA PHE A 85 11.24 -3.38 4.37
C PHE A 85 12.43 -2.77 3.60
N LEU A 86 13.65 -3.23 3.89
CA LEU A 86 14.88 -2.74 3.28
C LEU A 86 14.87 -2.86 1.74
N ASN A 87 14.21 -3.89 1.19
CA ASN A 87 14.17 -4.12 -0.26
C ASN A 87 13.22 -3.16 -0.99
N ILE A 88 12.13 -2.70 -0.33
CA ILE A 88 11.16 -1.77 -0.92
C ILE A 88 11.83 -0.39 -1.14
N LEU A 89 12.53 0.12 -0.12
CA LEU A 89 13.23 1.40 -0.22
C LEU A 89 14.29 1.37 -1.33
N LEU A 90 15.05 0.27 -1.43
CA LEU A 90 16.05 0.10 -2.47
C LEU A 90 15.40 0.06 -3.87
N GLN A 91 14.33 -0.68 -4.09
CA GLN A 91 13.69 -0.75 -5.41
C GLN A 91 13.08 0.59 -5.86
N ILE A 92 12.47 1.35 -4.94
CA ILE A 92 11.96 2.69 -5.25
C ILE A 92 13.10 3.65 -5.59
N LEU A 93 14.22 3.59 -4.86
CA LEU A 93 15.39 4.43 -5.10
C LEU A 93 16.11 4.07 -6.41
N HIS A 94 16.22 2.78 -6.73
CA HIS A 94 16.89 2.32 -7.96
C HIS A 94 16.11 2.64 -9.23
N HIS A 95 14.77 2.72 -9.20
CA HIS A 95 13.97 3.18 -10.33
C HIS A 95 14.13 4.69 -10.65
N LYS A 96 14.83 5.47 -9.83
CA LYS A 96 15.17 6.88 -10.09
C LYS A 96 16.55 7.12 -10.69
N SER A 97 17.29 6.07 -11.05
CA SER A 97 18.57 6.24 -11.76
C SER A 97 18.32 6.36 -13.26
N PHE A 98 18.18 7.61 -13.74
CA PHE A 98 18.36 7.99 -15.14
C PHE A 98 19.86 8.03 -15.48
#